data_AF-A0A1G2CJ59-F1
#
_entry.id   AF-A0A1G2CJ59-F1
#
_cell.length_a   1.000
_cell.length_b   1.000
_cell.length_c   1.000
_cell.angle_alpha   90.00
_cell.angle_beta   90.00
_cell.angle_gamma   90.00
#
_symmetry.space_group_name_H-M   'P 1'
#
loop_
_entity.id
_entity.type
_entity.pdbx_description
1 polymer ?
#
loop_
_entity_poly.entity_id
_entity_poly.type
_entity_poly.pdbx_seq_one_letter_code
_entity_poly.pdbx_strand_id
1 'polypeptide(L)'
;MNQEIKQCQNCKSSFVVDATDCAFYEKMQVPVPVLCPDCRMKRKLVWRNERTLYKNTCKLCGQSVITMYNPNSPYIIYCYDCWYSDKWDPFQYAMDYDPEKPFFNQVGELIKKVPKIAMYSNSDIGSNINSEYCNFAGGNKDCYLIFNSGPHNENCAYSRGLAKDKDVFDSYFGDGIERVYEGVNVHKSAGIAYGQNVVGCLDSWFLLNCSGCQNCFGCVNMRNASYRFFNEQLTKEDWKKRVSEITGSYEKIEDVKKKFEAHALKFPMRENNNLKSVNSYGNYLFESKSCISCFEATECEDVHYSFSSKFAKDCYDLVGHGRNSELLLECVGAGTGQRYIGVWWADNSHDIAYCFAARASENCVGCDSVRNGKYCILNKRYEKEEYEKIRAHIVDELKSKNLYGLFFPPELAFFAYNETLAQENYPLTKEQALAEGFRWEEDIPQTRGKETLKPEQIPDHIKDVPDTILDEILACVECGRNYRLIKPELDMYRRALIPIPRKCFNCRHMDRVRRRGALKLHPRACAKCGKEMQTTYPPDSPYIVYCEQCYQTEVV
;
A
#
# COMPACT_ATOMS: atom_id res chain seq x y z
N MET A 1 16.38 10.32 31.10
CA MET A 1 15.48 9.86 30.01
C MET A 1 14.90 8.54 30.50
N ASN A 2 13.57 8.43 30.56
CA ASN A 2 12.93 7.20 31.01
C ASN A 2 12.44 6.46 29.75
N GLN A 3 13.01 5.29 29.49
CA GLN A 3 12.49 4.31 28.54
C GLN A 3 11.92 3.15 29.36
N GLU A 4 10.70 2.72 29.03
CA GLU A 4 10.09 1.52 29.59
C GLU A 4 10.20 0.38 28.59
N ILE A 5 10.51 -0.83 29.07
CA ILE A 5 10.49 -2.05 28.24
C ILE A 5 9.23 -2.83 28.64
N LYS A 6 8.24 -2.87 27.75
CA LYS A 6 7.00 -3.65 27.91
C LYS A 6 7.08 -4.96 27.13
N GLN A 7 6.29 -5.96 27.52
CA GLN A 7 6.06 -7.17 26.73
C GLN A 7 4.73 -7.09 25.98
N CYS A 8 4.71 -7.54 24.72
CA CYS A 8 3.50 -7.60 23.90
C CYS A 8 2.54 -8.68 24.40
N GLN A 9 1.28 -8.33 24.69
CA GLN A 9 0.23 -9.27 25.10
C GLN A 9 0.01 -10.38 24.06
N ASN A 10 0.17 -10.09 22.77
CA ASN A 10 0.04 -11.06 21.68
C ASN A 10 1.34 -11.89 21.52
N CYS A 11 2.34 -11.37 20.81
CA CYS A 11 3.55 -12.12 20.42
C CYS A 11 4.62 -12.29 21.51
N LYS A 12 4.37 -11.81 22.75
CA LYS A 12 5.28 -11.85 23.93
C LYS A 12 6.63 -11.14 23.79
N SER A 13 7.00 -10.69 22.59
CA SER A 13 8.22 -9.91 22.34
C SER A 13 8.24 -8.62 23.16
N SER A 14 9.43 -8.27 23.67
CA SER A 14 9.67 -6.97 24.29
C SER A 14 9.61 -5.84 23.25
N PHE A 15 9.11 -4.68 23.67
CA PHE A 15 9.18 -3.43 22.90
C PHE A 15 9.46 -2.25 23.84
N VAL A 16 10.11 -1.22 23.31
CA VAL A 16 10.40 0.01 24.05
C VAL A 16 9.22 0.97 23.92
N VAL A 17 8.95 1.70 24.99
CA VAL A 17 8.12 2.92 25.01
C VAL A 17 8.98 4.03 25.58
N ASP A 18 9.16 5.14 24.86
CA ASP A 18 9.95 6.28 25.33
C ASP A 18 9.10 7.50 25.75
N ALA A 19 9.76 8.58 26.16
CA ALA A 19 9.10 9.78 26.65
C ALA A 19 8.23 10.48 25.58
N THR A 20 8.56 10.32 24.30
CA THR A 20 7.81 10.82 23.15
C THR A 20 6.51 10.02 22.97
N ASP A 21 6.63 8.68 23.00
CA ASP A 21 5.48 7.78 22.94
C ASP A 21 4.51 8.08 24.11
N CYS A 22 5.03 8.16 25.33
CA CYS A 22 4.26 8.47 26.54
C CYS A 22 3.54 9.83 26.45
N ALA A 23 4.23 10.88 26.01
CA ALA A 23 3.62 12.21 25.83
C ALA A 23 2.50 12.19 24.79
N PHE A 24 2.62 11.37 23.73
CA PHE A 24 1.53 11.21 22.75
C PHE A 24 0.34 10.43 23.33
N TYR A 25 0.57 9.31 24.03
CA TYR A 25 -0.52 8.54 24.66
C TYR A 25 -1.28 9.40 25.70
N GLU A 26 -0.57 10.24 26.47
CA GLU A 26 -1.15 11.22 27.39
C GLU A 26 -1.95 12.30 26.65
N LYS A 27 -1.38 12.92 25.59
CA LYS A 27 -2.09 13.88 24.71
C LYS A 27 -3.38 13.25 24.16
N MET A 28 -3.35 11.96 23.82
CA MET A 28 -4.49 11.18 23.32
C MET A 28 -5.40 10.56 24.39
N GLN A 29 -5.10 10.73 25.69
CA GLN A 29 -5.90 10.21 26.81
C GLN A 29 -6.22 8.71 26.69
N VAL A 30 -5.29 7.95 26.12
CA VAL A 30 -5.35 6.49 25.94
C VAL A 30 -4.34 5.80 26.86
N PRO A 31 -4.59 4.55 27.30
CA PRO A 31 -3.55 3.76 27.94
C PRO A 31 -2.39 3.51 26.98
N VAL A 32 -1.17 3.39 27.52
CA VAL A 32 -0.02 2.88 26.78
C VAL A 32 -0.36 1.48 26.26
N PRO A 33 -0.14 1.16 24.97
CA PRO A 33 -0.63 -0.05 24.33
C PRO A 33 -0.08 -1.32 24.98
N VAL A 34 -0.94 -2.34 25.06
CA VAL A 34 -0.55 -3.72 25.42
C VAL A 34 0.02 -4.52 24.24
N LEU A 35 0.08 -3.92 23.04
CA LEU A 35 0.57 -4.54 21.80
C LEU A 35 1.79 -3.80 21.25
N CYS A 36 2.80 -4.55 20.79
CA CYS A 36 3.95 -4.00 20.09
C CYS A 36 3.57 -3.49 18.68
N PRO A 37 4.40 -2.63 18.06
CA PRO A 37 4.14 -2.04 16.74
C PRO A 37 3.82 -3.06 15.64
N ASP A 38 4.57 -4.15 15.53
CA ASP A 38 4.35 -5.19 14.51
C ASP A 38 2.98 -5.86 14.66
N CYS A 39 2.50 -6.08 15.90
CA CYS A 39 1.15 -6.61 16.14
C CYS A 39 0.05 -5.57 15.86
N ARG A 40 0.25 -4.30 16.23
CA ARG A 40 -0.68 -3.22 15.83
C ARG A 40 -0.77 -3.10 14.32
N MET A 41 0.34 -3.19 13.60
CA MET A 41 0.38 -3.07 12.14
C MET A 41 -0.39 -4.22 11.48
N LYS A 42 -0.14 -5.47 11.88
CA LYS A 42 -0.92 -6.65 11.41
C LYS A 42 -2.43 -6.50 11.66
N ARG A 43 -2.82 -6.01 12.84
CA ARG A 43 -4.23 -5.73 13.23
C ARG A 43 -4.94 -4.70 12.34
N LYS A 44 -4.19 -3.77 11.72
CA LYS A 44 -4.72 -2.83 10.70
C LYS A 44 -4.70 -3.42 9.29
N LEU A 45 -3.58 -4.02 8.88
CA LEU A 45 -3.40 -4.47 7.50
C LEU A 45 -4.39 -5.58 7.08
N VAL A 46 -4.89 -6.40 8.01
CA VAL A 46 -5.95 -7.40 7.75
C VAL A 46 -7.29 -6.78 7.32
N TRP A 47 -7.48 -5.48 7.47
CA TRP A 47 -8.63 -4.77 6.93
C TRP A 47 -8.39 -4.31 5.48
N ARG A 48 -7.15 -4.25 4.98
CA ARG A 48 -6.83 -3.65 3.68
C ARG A 48 -6.60 -4.70 2.59
N ASN A 49 -7.70 -5.25 2.06
CA ASN A 49 -7.67 -6.04 0.83
C ASN A 49 -7.63 -5.13 -0.41
N GLU A 50 -6.42 -4.79 -0.89
CA GLU A 50 -6.28 -4.09 -2.17
C GLU A 50 -6.51 -5.02 -3.38
N ARG A 51 -5.95 -6.24 -3.37
CA ARG A 51 -5.60 -6.99 -4.58
C ARG A 51 -6.33 -8.33 -4.78
N THR A 52 -7.01 -8.85 -3.76
CA THR A 52 -7.74 -10.12 -3.82
C THR A 52 -9.18 -9.86 -4.23
N LEU A 53 -9.44 -9.91 -5.53
CA LEU A 53 -10.72 -9.51 -6.11
C LEU A 53 -11.61 -10.70 -6.46
N TYR A 54 -12.90 -10.56 -6.14
CA TYR A 54 -13.96 -11.53 -6.35
C TYR A 54 -15.03 -10.99 -7.31
N LYS A 55 -15.91 -11.87 -7.79
CA LYS A 55 -17.14 -11.51 -8.53
C LYS A 55 -18.35 -11.72 -7.62
N ASN A 56 -19.21 -10.71 -7.50
CA ASN A 56 -20.43 -10.75 -6.70
C ASN A 56 -21.56 -9.99 -7.41
N THR A 57 -22.73 -9.82 -6.79
CA THR A 57 -23.88 -9.11 -7.35
C THR A 57 -24.31 -7.98 -6.42
N CYS A 58 -24.45 -6.76 -6.97
CA CYS A 58 -24.97 -5.61 -6.25
C CYS A 58 -26.37 -5.89 -5.72
N LYS A 59 -26.56 -5.82 -4.40
CA LYS A 59 -27.83 -6.15 -3.74
C LYS A 59 -28.92 -5.09 -3.94
N LEU A 60 -28.59 -3.88 -4.43
CA LEU A 60 -29.56 -2.81 -4.71
C LEU A 60 -30.07 -2.78 -6.17
N CYS A 61 -29.22 -3.12 -7.14
CA CYS A 61 -29.57 -3.05 -8.58
C CYS A 61 -29.47 -4.38 -9.35
N GLY A 62 -29.01 -5.47 -8.72
CA GLY A 62 -28.88 -6.78 -9.36
C GLY A 62 -27.74 -6.93 -10.38
N GLN A 63 -26.96 -5.88 -10.64
CA GLN A 63 -25.82 -5.94 -11.56
C GLN A 63 -24.65 -6.75 -10.99
N SER A 64 -23.95 -7.47 -11.85
CA SER A 64 -22.68 -8.11 -11.51
C SER A 64 -21.61 -7.05 -11.20
N VAL A 65 -20.82 -7.26 -10.15
CA VAL A 65 -19.73 -6.38 -9.73
C VAL A 65 -18.43 -7.17 -9.50
N ILE A 66 -17.30 -6.51 -9.71
CA ILE A 66 -16.03 -6.90 -9.07
C ILE A 66 -16.06 -6.34 -7.64
N THR A 67 -15.49 -7.06 -6.69
CA THR A 67 -15.48 -6.64 -5.29
C THR A 67 -14.31 -7.20 -4.48
N MET A 68 -13.90 -6.50 -3.42
CA MET A 68 -12.89 -6.98 -2.47
C MET A 68 -13.42 -8.01 -1.44
N TYR A 69 -14.73 -8.28 -1.41
CA TYR A 69 -15.34 -9.19 -0.41
C TYR A 69 -15.62 -10.57 -1.01
N ASN A 70 -15.18 -11.64 -0.32
CA ASN A 70 -15.50 -13.02 -0.69
C ASN A 70 -17.04 -13.20 -0.81
N PRO A 71 -17.58 -13.85 -1.87
CA PRO A 71 -19.01 -14.15 -2.00
C PRO A 71 -19.62 -14.96 -0.83
N ASN A 72 -18.79 -15.71 -0.09
CA ASN A 72 -19.18 -16.44 1.12
C ASN A 72 -19.20 -15.57 2.39
N SER A 73 -18.77 -14.31 2.30
CA SER A 73 -18.79 -13.37 3.44
C SER A 73 -20.22 -12.88 3.77
N PRO A 74 -20.51 -12.50 5.02
CA PRO A 74 -21.87 -12.17 5.46
C PRO A 74 -22.33 -10.74 5.05
N TYR A 75 -21.61 -10.05 4.16
CA TYR A 75 -21.79 -8.61 3.93
C TYR A 75 -22.67 -8.31 2.71
N ILE A 76 -23.53 -7.31 2.83
CA ILE A 76 -24.40 -6.82 1.74
C ILE A 76 -23.59 -5.87 0.85
N ILE A 77 -23.37 -6.22 -0.42
CA ILE A 77 -22.50 -5.46 -1.33
C ILE A 77 -23.30 -4.59 -2.31
N TYR A 78 -22.97 -3.30 -2.42
CA TYR A 78 -23.51 -2.35 -3.42
C TYR A 78 -22.42 -1.89 -4.41
N CYS A 79 -22.78 -1.67 -5.68
CA CYS A 79 -21.89 -1.03 -6.67
C CYS A 79 -21.65 0.46 -6.31
N TYR A 80 -20.62 1.06 -6.93
CA TYR A 80 -20.26 2.47 -6.69
C TYR A 80 -21.45 3.42 -6.83
N ASP A 81 -22.18 3.36 -7.95
CA ASP A 81 -23.33 4.25 -8.20
C ASP A 81 -24.46 4.06 -7.21
N CYS A 82 -24.75 2.81 -6.80
CA CYS A 82 -25.75 2.52 -5.77
C CYS A 82 -25.33 3.06 -4.40
N TRP A 83 -24.07 2.84 -4.02
CA TRP A 83 -23.51 3.27 -2.74
C TRP A 83 -23.52 4.80 -2.57
N TYR A 84 -23.24 5.54 -3.65
CA TYR A 84 -23.25 7.01 -3.65
C TYR A 84 -24.62 7.63 -4.00
N SER A 85 -25.66 6.84 -4.27
CA SER A 85 -27.01 7.33 -4.56
C SER A 85 -27.94 7.38 -3.34
N ASP A 86 -28.91 8.30 -3.37
CA ASP A 86 -29.95 8.50 -2.34
C ASP A 86 -31.03 7.39 -2.29
N LYS A 87 -30.74 6.21 -2.83
CA LYS A 87 -31.66 5.06 -2.93
C LYS A 87 -31.70 4.19 -1.67
N TRP A 88 -30.90 4.52 -0.66
CA TRP A 88 -30.79 3.81 0.61
C TRP A 88 -30.32 4.77 1.70
N ASP A 89 -30.65 4.49 2.96
CA ASP A 89 -30.32 5.36 4.10
C ASP A 89 -29.64 4.55 5.23
N PRO A 90 -28.40 4.88 5.64
CA PRO A 90 -27.70 4.26 6.77
C PRO A 90 -28.49 4.27 8.10
N PHE A 91 -29.39 5.24 8.32
CA PHE A 91 -30.21 5.31 9.54
C PHE A 91 -31.31 4.22 9.59
N GLN A 92 -31.65 3.58 8.46
CA GLN A 92 -32.60 2.44 8.42
C GLN A 92 -32.04 1.17 9.10
N TYR A 93 -30.73 1.14 9.39
CA TYR A 93 -30.03 0.03 10.03
C TYR A 93 -29.67 0.30 11.49
N ALA A 94 -30.20 1.38 12.08
CA ALA A 94 -29.95 1.81 13.44
C ALA A 94 -30.25 0.71 14.49
N MET A 95 -29.45 0.66 15.55
CA MET A 95 -29.64 -0.24 16.68
C MET A 95 -29.65 0.54 18.01
N ASP A 96 -30.51 0.10 18.93
CA ASP A 96 -30.44 0.51 20.33
C ASP A 96 -29.18 -0.07 20.98
N TYR A 97 -28.52 0.72 21.83
CA TYR A 97 -27.37 0.27 22.61
C TYR A 97 -27.81 -0.50 23.85
N ASP A 98 -27.19 -1.65 24.08
CA ASP A 98 -27.41 -2.53 25.23
C ASP A 98 -26.18 -2.54 26.16
N PRO A 99 -26.25 -2.04 27.41
CA PRO A 99 -25.11 -2.01 28.33
C PRO A 99 -24.70 -3.39 28.85
N GLU A 100 -25.57 -4.41 28.77
CA GLU A 100 -25.26 -5.77 29.21
C GLU A 100 -24.47 -6.56 28.13
N LYS A 101 -24.31 -6.00 26.93
CA LYS A 101 -23.57 -6.61 25.81
C LYS A 101 -22.23 -5.90 25.56
N PRO A 102 -21.09 -6.63 25.49
CA PRO A 102 -19.79 -6.04 25.14
C PRO A 102 -19.85 -5.22 23.86
N PHE A 103 -19.37 -3.97 23.90
CA PHE A 103 -19.65 -3.00 22.85
C PHE A 103 -19.27 -3.48 21.42
N PHE A 104 -18.08 -4.06 21.25
CA PHE A 104 -17.62 -4.52 19.93
C PHE A 104 -18.46 -5.67 19.34
N ASN A 105 -19.20 -6.43 20.14
CA ASN A 105 -20.13 -7.43 19.62
C ASN A 105 -21.30 -6.77 18.89
N GLN A 106 -21.82 -5.66 19.42
CA GLN A 106 -22.91 -4.89 18.83
C GLN A 106 -22.49 -4.24 17.50
N VAL A 107 -21.22 -3.83 17.38
CA VAL A 107 -20.62 -3.41 16.09
C VAL A 107 -20.54 -4.58 15.12
N GLY A 108 -20.12 -5.76 15.57
CA GLY A 108 -20.07 -6.99 14.76
C GLY A 108 -21.43 -7.49 14.28
N GLU A 109 -22.54 -7.02 14.87
CA GLU A 109 -23.89 -7.17 14.33
C GLU A 109 -24.23 -6.09 13.30
N LEU A 110 -23.98 -4.82 13.61
CA LEU A 110 -24.29 -3.68 12.73
C LEU A 110 -23.60 -3.81 11.36
N ILE A 111 -22.30 -4.15 11.36
CA ILE A 111 -21.46 -4.27 10.15
C ILE A 111 -22.03 -5.28 9.13
N LYS A 112 -22.75 -6.31 9.59
CA LYS A 112 -23.39 -7.33 8.74
C LYS A 112 -24.75 -6.87 8.18
N LYS A 113 -25.42 -5.95 8.87
CA LYS A 113 -26.71 -5.36 8.47
C LYS A 113 -26.53 -4.23 7.47
N VAL A 114 -25.58 -3.33 7.73
CA VAL A 114 -25.30 -2.17 6.88
C VAL A 114 -24.61 -2.63 5.58
N PRO A 115 -25.00 -2.12 4.40
CA PRO A 115 -24.32 -2.41 3.14
C PRO A 115 -22.84 -1.99 3.13
N LYS A 116 -22.11 -2.40 2.09
CA LYS A 116 -20.69 -2.08 1.85
C LYS A 116 -20.47 -1.74 0.37
N ILE A 117 -19.62 -0.77 0.08
CA ILE A 117 -19.19 -0.48 -1.30
C ILE A 117 -18.34 -1.62 -1.85
N ALA A 118 -18.62 -2.06 -3.08
CA ALA A 118 -17.95 -3.21 -3.69
C ALA A 118 -16.43 -3.02 -3.86
N MET A 119 -16.01 -1.85 -4.33
CA MET A 119 -14.64 -1.45 -4.64
C MET A 119 -14.46 0.01 -4.21
N TYR A 120 -13.30 0.37 -3.64
CA TYR A 120 -13.11 1.72 -3.13
C TYR A 120 -12.62 2.70 -4.21
N SER A 121 -13.39 3.76 -4.42
CA SER A 121 -12.99 5.00 -5.08
C SER A 121 -13.53 6.18 -4.27
N ASN A 122 -12.75 7.25 -4.13
CA ASN A 122 -13.19 8.44 -3.41
C ASN A 122 -13.98 9.38 -4.34
N SER A 123 -15.18 9.79 -3.93
CA SER A 123 -16.04 10.75 -4.65
C SER A 123 -15.30 12.01 -5.08
N ASP A 124 -14.49 12.54 -4.17
CA ASP A 124 -13.93 13.90 -4.25
C ASP A 124 -12.74 13.96 -5.23
N ILE A 125 -12.21 12.79 -5.59
CA ILE A 125 -11.12 12.58 -6.54
C ILE A 125 -11.70 12.24 -7.95
N GLY A 126 -13.01 11.95 -8.01
CA GLY A 126 -13.73 11.49 -9.20
C GLY A 126 -13.88 9.97 -9.25
N SER A 127 -14.88 9.50 -9.98
CA SER A 127 -15.01 8.08 -10.33
C SER A 127 -13.87 7.63 -11.25
N ASN A 128 -13.65 6.31 -11.34
CA ASN A 128 -12.80 5.75 -12.38
C ASN A 128 -13.62 5.46 -13.64
N ILE A 129 -13.03 5.62 -14.82
CA ILE A 129 -13.67 5.46 -16.13
C ILE A 129 -13.01 4.28 -16.86
N ASN A 130 -13.79 3.32 -17.36
CA ASN A 130 -13.31 2.09 -18.03
C ASN A 130 -12.23 1.37 -17.18
N SER A 131 -12.53 1.12 -15.91
CA SER A 131 -11.52 0.87 -14.86
C SER A 131 -12.05 -0.01 -13.70
N GLU A 132 -12.92 -0.96 -14.00
CA GLU A 132 -13.78 -1.69 -13.03
C GLU A 132 -12.99 -2.60 -12.07
N TYR A 133 -11.71 -2.85 -12.38
CA TYR A 133 -10.79 -3.68 -11.61
C TYR A 133 -9.83 -2.86 -10.71
N CYS A 134 -9.98 -1.53 -10.67
CA CYS A 134 -9.16 -0.67 -9.83
C CYS A 134 -9.74 -0.55 -8.42
N ASN A 135 -8.90 -0.65 -7.38
CA ASN A 135 -9.33 -0.64 -5.98
C ASN A 135 -8.47 0.26 -5.10
N PHE A 136 -9.08 0.91 -4.11
CA PHE A 136 -8.45 2.01 -3.36
C PHE A 136 -7.90 3.11 -4.29
N ALA A 137 -8.62 3.38 -5.37
CA ALA A 137 -8.16 4.18 -6.49
C ALA A 137 -9.31 5.05 -7.00
N GLY A 138 -9.05 6.33 -7.31
CA GLY A 138 -10.07 7.29 -7.78
C GLY A 138 -9.52 8.29 -8.81
N GLY A 139 -10.39 8.81 -9.67
CA GLY A 139 -10.02 9.75 -10.73
C GLY A 139 -9.10 9.17 -11.81
N ASN A 140 -9.18 7.87 -12.08
CA ASN A 140 -8.36 7.17 -13.09
C ASN A 140 -9.17 6.85 -14.37
N LYS A 141 -8.49 6.69 -15.51
CA LYS A 141 -9.13 6.42 -16.81
C LYS A 141 -8.41 5.31 -17.58
N ASP A 142 -9.17 4.39 -18.17
CA ASP A 142 -8.68 3.26 -18.97
C ASP A 142 -7.62 2.41 -18.23
N CYS A 143 -7.78 2.21 -16.92
CA CYS A 143 -6.80 1.57 -16.05
C CYS A 143 -7.22 0.16 -15.59
N TYR A 144 -6.26 -0.76 -15.44
CA TYR A 144 -6.56 -2.17 -15.17
C TYR A 144 -5.72 -2.76 -14.02
N LEU A 145 -6.37 -3.21 -12.94
CA LEU A 145 -5.70 -3.73 -11.74
C LEU A 145 -4.62 -2.77 -11.22
N ILE A 146 -4.97 -1.48 -11.06
CA ILE A 146 -4.17 -0.53 -10.28
C ILE A 146 -4.76 -0.30 -8.90
N PHE A 147 -3.88 -0.14 -7.91
CA PHE A 147 -4.22 -0.19 -6.49
C PHE A 147 -3.62 0.99 -5.72
N ASN A 148 -4.36 1.60 -4.78
CA ASN A 148 -3.87 2.76 -4.02
C ASN A 148 -3.37 3.90 -4.94
N SER A 149 -4.14 4.24 -5.99
CA SER A 149 -3.66 5.08 -7.11
C SER A 149 -4.68 6.16 -7.52
N GLY A 150 -4.18 7.38 -7.74
CA GLY A 150 -4.94 8.54 -8.21
C GLY A 150 -4.46 9.85 -7.56
N PRO A 151 -4.94 11.01 -8.04
CA PRO A 151 -5.79 11.21 -9.22
C PRO A 151 -5.02 11.10 -10.55
N HIS A 152 -5.78 11.15 -11.65
CA HIS A 152 -5.32 11.46 -13.00
C HIS A 152 -4.32 10.47 -13.61
N ASN A 153 -4.47 9.17 -13.33
CA ASN A 153 -3.73 8.16 -14.09
C ASN A 153 -4.52 7.75 -15.34
N GLU A 154 -3.84 7.60 -16.48
CA GLU A 154 -4.43 7.21 -17.76
C GLU A 154 -3.69 6.03 -18.40
N ASN A 155 -4.41 5.00 -18.84
CA ASN A 155 -3.84 3.82 -19.52
C ASN A 155 -2.75 3.11 -18.70
N CYS A 156 -2.99 2.91 -17.41
CA CYS A 156 -2.04 2.30 -16.46
C CYS A 156 -2.54 0.94 -15.96
N ALA A 157 -1.64 -0.03 -15.76
CA ALA A 157 -2.04 -1.38 -15.32
C ALA A 157 -1.07 -2.07 -14.35
N TYR A 158 -1.58 -3.05 -13.59
CA TYR A 158 -0.81 -3.94 -12.69
C TYR A 158 0.08 -3.23 -11.65
N SER A 159 -0.30 -2.01 -11.28
CA SER A 159 0.56 -1.04 -10.58
C SER A 159 -0.02 -0.59 -9.24
N ARG A 160 0.82 -0.06 -8.36
CA ARG A 160 0.41 0.44 -7.04
C ARG A 160 1.00 1.83 -6.77
N GLY A 161 0.24 2.74 -6.15
CA GLY A 161 0.79 4.02 -5.68
C GLY A 161 1.12 5.02 -6.78
N LEU A 162 0.31 5.06 -7.85
CA LEU A 162 0.48 5.97 -9.00
C LEU A 162 -0.30 7.28 -8.82
N ALA A 163 0.23 8.41 -9.28
CA ALA A 163 -0.48 9.69 -9.31
C ALA A 163 -0.01 10.60 -10.45
N LYS A 164 -0.96 11.04 -11.29
CA LYS A 164 -0.74 11.85 -12.51
C LYS A 164 0.14 11.15 -13.57
N ASP A 165 0.02 9.83 -13.65
CA ASP A 165 0.89 8.95 -14.45
C ASP A 165 0.20 8.46 -15.72
N LYS A 166 0.98 8.19 -16.79
CA LYS A 166 0.42 7.75 -18.08
C LYS A 166 1.20 6.63 -18.74
N ASP A 167 0.48 5.67 -19.31
CA ASP A 167 1.07 4.50 -19.98
C ASP A 167 2.03 3.72 -19.05
N VAL A 168 1.70 3.63 -17.75
CA VAL A 168 2.54 3.00 -16.72
C VAL A 168 2.03 1.61 -16.36
N PHE A 169 2.91 0.63 -16.51
CA PHE A 169 2.61 -0.78 -16.30
C PHE A 169 3.53 -1.34 -15.21
N ASP A 170 3.03 -2.30 -14.44
CA ASP A 170 3.81 -3.08 -13.49
C ASP A 170 4.75 -2.23 -12.61
N SER A 171 4.25 -1.16 -11.98
CA SER A 171 5.07 -0.23 -11.20
C SER A 171 4.59 -0.09 -9.77
N TYR A 172 5.52 0.15 -8.84
CA TYR A 172 5.26 0.30 -7.40
C TYR A 172 5.79 1.67 -6.94
N PHE A 173 4.86 2.59 -6.66
CA PHE A 173 5.06 3.99 -6.28
C PHE A 173 5.67 4.89 -7.37
N GLY A 174 4.92 5.92 -7.78
CA GLY A 174 5.35 6.94 -8.72
C GLY A 174 4.50 8.21 -8.69
N ASP A 175 5.02 9.29 -9.25
CA ASP A 175 4.32 10.58 -9.34
C ASP A 175 4.80 11.38 -10.56
N GLY A 176 3.90 11.62 -11.53
CA GLY A 176 4.19 12.29 -12.80
C GLY A 176 5.21 11.56 -13.67
N ILE A 177 4.97 10.28 -13.97
CA ILE A 177 5.79 9.42 -14.83
C ILE A 177 5.03 8.95 -16.08
N GLU A 178 5.77 8.72 -17.18
CA GLU A 178 5.18 8.34 -18.47
C GLU A 178 5.91 7.15 -19.11
N ARG A 179 5.18 6.17 -19.68
CA ARG A 179 5.79 5.01 -20.39
C ARG A 179 6.80 4.24 -19.52
N VAL A 180 6.39 3.80 -18.33
CA VAL A 180 7.25 3.12 -17.34
C VAL A 180 6.83 1.66 -17.15
N TYR A 181 7.82 0.76 -16.97
CA TYR A 181 7.62 -0.66 -16.72
C TYR A 181 8.56 -1.21 -15.64
N GLU A 182 8.06 -2.08 -14.74
CA GLU A 182 8.82 -2.68 -13.62
C GLU A 182 9.55 -1.64 -12.75
N GLY A 183 8.92 -0.47 -12.59
CA GLY A 183 9.39 0.63 -11.76
C GLY A 183 9.16 0.37 -10.26
N VAL A 184 10.11 0.78 -9.42
CA VAL A 184 9.96 0.86 -7.96
C VAL A 184 10.43 2.24 -7.51
N ASN A 185 9.54 3.10 -7.01
CA ASN A 185 9.83 4.48 -6.62
C ASN A 185 10.47 5.28 -7.79
N VAL A 186 9.66 5.61 -8.78
CA VAL A 186 10.07 6.34 -10.00
C VAL A 186 9.30 7.66 -10.10
N HIS A 187 10.00 8.79 -10.24
CA HIS A 187 9.40 10.13 -10.21
C HIS A 187 9.86 11.00 -11.38
N LYS A 188 8.95 11.81 -11.95
CA LYS A 188 9.28 12.83 -12.97
C LYS A 188 10.16 12.31 -14.12
N SER A 189 9.90 11.09 -14.56
CA SER A 189 10.74 10.31 -15.48
C SER A 189 9.88 9.70 -16.58
N ALA A 190 10.46 9.48 -17.77
CA ALA A 190 9.73 8.87 -18.88
C ALA A 190 10.54 7.82 -19.65
N GLY A 191 9.88 6.78 -20.17
CA GLY A 191 10.55 5.72 -20.92
C GLY A 191 11.50 4.86 -20.07
N ILE A 192 11.10 4.54 -18.83
CA ILE A 192 11.94 3.81 -17.87
C ILE A 192 11.51 2.35 -17.77
N ALA A 193 12.44 1.42 -18.02
CA ALA A 193 12.22 -0.02 -17.81
C ALA A 193 13.12 -0.56 -16.68
N TYR A 194 12.56 -1.35 -15.77
CA TYR A 194 13.27 -1.95 -14.62
C TYR A 194 14.00 -0.92 -13.73
N GLY A 195 13.41 0.26 -13.53
CA GLY A 195 13.97 1.32 -12.69
C GLY A 195 13.69 1.12 -11.19
N GLN A 196 14.62 1.55 -10.34
CA GLN A 196 14.46 1.60 -8.89
C GLN A 196 15.09 2.87 -8.29
N ASN A 197 14.34 3.63 -7.48
CA ASN A 197 14.77 4.91 -6.91
C ASN A 197 15.27 5.88 -8.00
N VAL A 198 14.41 6.17 -8.97
CA VAL A 198 14.75 6.91 -10.20
C VAL A 198 14.03 8.25 -10.24
N VAL A 199 14.76 9.35 -10.50
CA VAL A 199 14.19 10.71 -10.51
C VAL A 199 14.70 11.50 -11.73
N GLY A 200 13.80 12.12 -12.50
CA GLY A 200 14.20 13.00 -13.62
C GLY A 200 14.88 12.28 -14.79
N CYS A 201 14.71 10.97 -14.95
CA CYS A 201 15.42 10.18 -15.96
C CYS A 201 14.58 9.95 -17.22
N LEU A 202 15.25 9.70 -18.35
CA LEU A 202 14.64 9.55 -19.67
C LEU A 202 15.19 8.34 -20.44
N ASP A 203 14.30 7.59 -21.10
CA ASP A 203 14.61 6.55 -22.10
C ASP A 203 15.72 5.59 -21.66
N SER A 204 15.55 4.97 -20.48
CA SER A 204 16.62 4.27 -19.75
C SER A 204 16.16 2.97 -19.09
N TRP A 205 17.10 2.04 -18.90
CA TRP A 205 16.84 0.65 -18.53
C TRP A 205 17.72 0.22 -17.36
N PHE A 206 17.19 -0.60 -16.44
CA PHE A 206 17.93 -1.15 -15.30
C PHE A 206 18.70 -0.06 -14.55
N LEU A 207 17.98 0.82 -13.87
CA LEU A 207 18.53 1.93 -13.11
C LEU A 207 18.33 1.71 -11.61
N LEU A 208 19.34 2.00 -10.80
CA LEU A 208 19.24 1.98 -9.33
C LEU A 208 19.84 3.27 -8.75
N ASN A 209 19.02 4.02 -7.98
CA ASN A 209 19.41 5.29 -7.34
C ASN A 209 19.90 6.38 -8.31
N CYS A 210 19.43 6.37 -9.57
CA CYS A 210 19.88 7.29 -10.61
C CYS A 210 19.01 8.56 -10.69
N SER A 211 19.66 9.69 -10.99
CA SER A 211 18.99 11.00 -11.11
C SER A 211 19.39 11.74 -12.39
N GLY A 212 18.44 12.34 -13.12
CA GLY A 212 18.73 13.19 -14.28
C GLY A 212 19.39 12.49 -15.48
N CYS A 213 19.35 11.15 -15.54
CA CYS A 213 20.09 10.35 -16.53
C CYS A 213 19.26 10.06 -17.79
N GLN A 214 19.90 10.02 -18.97
CA GLN A 214 19.24 9.81 -20.26
C GLN A 214 19.97 8.79 -21.15
N ASN A 215 19.26 7.83 -21.76
CA ASN A 215 19.89 6.72 -22.50
C ASN A 215 20.95 6.01 -21.61
N CYS A 216 20.53 5.53 -20.45
CA CYS A 216 21.38 4.74 -19.55
C CYS A 216 20.86 3.31 -19.44
N PHE A 217 21.77 2.34 -19.33
CA PHE A 217 21.46 0.91 -19.28
C PHE A 217 22.27 0.24 -18.16
N GLY A 218 21.63 -0.47 -17.23
CA GLY A 218 22.32 -1.24 -16.18
C GLY A 218 23.10 -0.37 -15.17
N CYS A 219 22.70 0.89 -14.99
CA CYS A 219 23.48 1.90 -14.28
C CYS A 219 23.05 2.06 -12.81
N VAL A 220 24.02 2.34 -11.95
CA VAL A 220 23.84 2.42 -10.49
C VAL A 220 24.45 3.71 -9.95
N ASN A 221 23.70 4.42 -9.11
CA ASN A 221 24.08 5.69 -8.45
C ASN A 221 24.44 6.86 -9.39
N MET A 222 24.17 6.77 -10.70
CA MET A 222 24.59 7.80 -11.67
C MET A 222 23.75 9.09 -11.56
N ARG A 223 24.39 10.25 -11.74
CA ARG A 223 23.72 11.56 -11.85
C ARG A 223 24.03 12.26 -13.16
N ASN A 224 23.01 12.88 -13.76
CA ASN A 224 23.10 13.74 -14.95
C ASN A 224 23.88 13.12 -16.14
N ALA A 225 23.89 11.79 -16.23
CA ALA A 225 24.74 11.05 -17.14
C ALA A 225 23.96 10.57 -18.38
N SER A 226 24.64 10.48 -19.53
CA SER A 226 24.02 10.02 -20.77
C SER A 226 24.86 9.00 -21.53
N TYR A 227 24.18 8.09 -22.26
CA TYR A 227 24.81 7.02 -23.06
C TYR A 227 25.75 6.12 -22.23
N ARG A 228 25.24 5.68 -21.07
CA ARG A 228 25.97 4.82 -20.12
C ARG A 228 25.49 3.37 -20.20
N PHE A 229 26.41 2.43 -20.10
CA PHE A 229 26.13 0.99 -20.11
C PHE A 229 26.91 0.32 -18.97
N PHE A 230 26.24 -0.12 -17.90
CA PHE A 230 26.89 -0.58 -16.65
C PHE A 230 27.94 0.43 -16.14
N ASN A 231 27.54 1.71 -16.09
CA ASN A 231 28.33 2.90 -15.78
C ASN A 231 29.51 3.22 -16.76
N GLU A 232 29.82 2.38 -17.75
CA GLU A 232 30.76 2.67 -18.86
C GLU A 232 30.21 3.79 -19.76
N GLN A 233 31.03 4.80 -20.12
CA GLN A 233 30.65 5.82 -21.10
C GLN A 233 30.80 5.29 -22.51
N LEU A 234 29.74 5.37 -23.32
CA LEU A 234 29.75 5.00 -24.72
C LEU A 234 29.49 6.21 -25.63
N THR A 235 29.73 6.02 -26.93
CA THR A 235 29.10 6.83 -27.97
C THR A 235 27.60 6.52 -28.03
N LYS A 236 26.82 7.41 -28.63
CA LYS A 236 25.37 7.22 -28.84
C LYS A 236 25.09 6.01 -29.75
N GLU A 237 25.98 5.77 -30.70
CA GLU A 237 25.86 4.72 -31.72
C GLU A 237 26.22 3.35 -31.13
N ASP A 238 27.32 3.25 -30.37
CA ASP A 238 27.69 2.02 -29.64
C ASP A 238 26.67 1.67 -28.56
N TRP A 239 26.16 2.67 -27.83
CA TRP A 239 25.11 2.47 -26.83
C TRP A 239 23.84 1.90 -27.46
N LYS A 240 23.35 2.53 -28.53
CA LYS A 240 22.19 2.03 -29.29
C LYS A 240 22.40 0.59 -29.75
N LYS A 241 23.59 0.27 -30.28
CA LYS A 241 23.93 -1.09 -30.73
C LYS A 241 23.82 -2.08 -29.57
N ARG A 242 24.60 -1.90 -28.48
CA ARG A 242 24.63 -2.82 -27.32
C ARG A 242 23.25 -3.00 -26.68
N VAL A 243 22.43 -1.96 -26.64
CA VAL A 243 21.06 -2.05 -26.10
C VAL A 243 20.12 -2.76 -27.06
N SER A 244 20.18 -2.49 -28.36
CA SER A 244 19.35 -3.17 -29.37
C SER A 244 19.66 -4.66 -29.55
N GLU A 245 20.86 -5.10 -29.16
CA GLU A 245 21.23 -6.51 -29.10
C GLU A 245 20.56 -7.27 -27.94
N ILE A 246 19.98 -6.55 -26.97
CA ILE A 246 19.38 -7.08 -25.73
C ILE A 246 17.85 -6.90 -25.70
N THR A 247 17.35 -5.72 -26.02
CA THR A 247 15.93 -5.38 -25.83
C THR A 247 15.02 -6.26 -26.70
N GLY A 248 13.80 -6.48 -26.22
CA GLY A 248 12.79 -7.35 -26.82
C GLY A 248 12.92 -8.83 -26.47
N SER A 249 14.14 -9.34 -26.21
CA SER A 249 14.43 -10.75 -25.89
C SER A 249 14.24 -11.05 -24.40
N TYR A 250 13.48 -12.10 -24.06
CA TYR A 250 13.27 -12.53 -22.68
C TYR A 250 14.54 -13.11 -22.06
N GLU A 251 15.20 -14.06 -22.73
CA GLU A 251 16.41 -14.72 -22.25
C GLU A 251 17.49 -13.70 -21.87
N LYS A 252 17.78 -12.75 -22.78
CA LYS A 252 18.79 -11.71 -22.55
C LYS A 252 18.40 -10.74 -21.45
N ILE A 253 17.11 -10.45 -21.28
CA ILE A 253 16.59 -9.60 -20.21
C ILE A 253 16.72 -10.27 -18.83
N GLU A 254 16.40 -11.56 -18.70
CA GLU A 254 16.65 -12.30 -17.44
C GLU A 254 18.14 -12.40 -17.14
N ASP A 255 18.98 -12.54 -18.16
CA ASP A 255 20.43 -12.55 -18.00
C ASP A 255 21.00 -11.18 -17.59
N VAL A 256 20.40 -10.09 -18.07
CA VAL A 256 20.76 -8.73 -17.63
C VAL A 256 20.29 -8.46 -16.20
N LYS A 257 19.14 -8.97 -15.75
CA LYS A 257 18.72 -8.86 -14.33
C LYS A 257 19.79 -9.42 -13.38
N LYS A 258 20.23 -10.67 -13.61
CA LYS A 258 21.30 -11.32 -12.83
C LYS A 258 22.60 -10.49 -12.84
N LYS A 259 22.99 -9.98 -14.01
CA LYS A 259 24.20 -9.15 -14.19
C LYS A 259 24.07 -7.79 -13.48
N PHE A 260 22.87 -7.21 -13.46
CA PHE A 260 22.57 -5.93 -12.82
C PHE A 260 22.53 -6.04 -11.29
N GLU A 261 21.91 -7.09 -10.75
CA GLU A 261 21.95 -7.42 -9.31
C GLU A 261 23.41 -7.58 -8.83
N ALA A 262 24.21 -8.38 -9.55
CA ALA A 262 25.64 -8.56 -9.26
C ALA A 262 26.51 -7.31 -9.53
N HIS A 263 26.02 -6.34 -10.31
CA HIS A 263 26.67 -5.04 -10.51
C HIS A 263 26.32 -4.07 -9.36
N ALA A 264 25.06 -4.03 -8.92
CA ALA A 264 24.58 -3.18 -7.84
C ALA A 264 25.29 -3.42 -6.49
N LEU A 265 25.63 -4.68 -6.18
CA LEU A 265 26.40 -5.03 -4.98
C LEU A 265 27.80 -4.37 -4.90
N LYS A 266 28.32 -3.83 -6.00
CA LYS A 266 29.64 -3.17 -6.07
C LYS A 266 29.60 -1.69 -5.67
N PHE A 267 28.41 -1.13 -5.47
CA PHE A 267 28.21 0.27 -5.15
C PHE A 267 27.59 0.43 -3.76
N PRO A 268 27.87 1.53 -3.04
CA PRO A 268 27.20 1.80 -1.78
C PRO A 268 25.72 2.11 -2.03
N MET A 269 24.87 1.60 -1.15
CA MET A 269 23.48 2.05 -1.00
C MET A 269 23.40 3.13 0.07
N ARG A 270 22.37 3.97 -0.03
CA ARG A 270 22.05 5.04 0.92
C ARG A 270 21.30 4.46 2.12
N GLU A 271 21.55 4.98 3.33
CA GLU A 271 20.91 4.47 4.56
C GLU A 271 19.38 4.50 4.52
N ASN A 272 18.80 5.48 3.85
CA ASN A 272 17.39 5.55 3.47
C ASN A 272 17.24 6.30 2.13
N ASN A 273 16.03 6.33 1.58
CA ASN A 273 15.76 6.91 0.27
C ASN A 273 14.92 8.22 0.32
N ASN A 274 14.83 8.89 1.47
CA ASN A 274 14.05 10.12 1.63
C ASN A 274 14.70 11.31 0.90
N LEU A 275 13.92 12.27 0.42
CA LEU A 275 14.46 13.47 -0.22
C LEU A 275 14.20 14.72 0.64
N LYS A 276 15.26 15.49 0.91
CA LYS A 276 15.27 16.73 1.71
C LYS A 276 14.67 16.59 3.14
N SER A 277 15.11 15.61 3.93
CA SER A 277 14.61 15.40 5.31
C SER A 277 15.72 15.46 6.35
N VAL A 278 15.44 16.06 7.52
CA VAL A 278 16.28 16.02 8.72
C VAL A 278 15.48 15.33 9.82
N ASN A 279 16.11 14.44 10.60
CA ASN A 279 15.47 13.64 11.66
C ASN A 279 14.22 12.86 11.19
N SER A 280 14.29 12.03 10.14
CA SER A 280 13.16 11.16 9.75
C SER A 280 13.58 9.87 9.05
N TYR A 281 12.83 8.78 9.25
CA TYR A 281 13.17 7.43 8.75
C TYR A 281 12.06 6.81 7.88
N GLY A 282 12.40 6.26 6.71
CA GLY A 282 11.38 5.66 5.83
C GLY A 282 11.79 4.98 4.51
N ASN A 283 10.79 4.70 3.67
CA ASN A 283 10.84 4.38 2.23
C ASN A 283 9.52 4.89 1.60
N TYR A 284 9.21 6.15 1.34
CA TYR A 284 10.03 7.29 0.94
C TYR A 284 9.28 8.58 1.38
N LEU A 285 9.95 9.51 2.08
CA LEU A 285 9.38 10.77 2.60
C LEU A 285 9.85 12.01 1.81
N PHE A 286 9.04 13.08 1.86
CA PHE A 286 9.31 14.38 1.26
C PHE A 286 8.81 15.51 2.18
N GLU A 287 9.67 16.47 2.50
CA GLU A 287 9.43 17.71 3.27
C GLU A 287 8.83 17.43 4.69
N SER A 288 9.70 17.33 5.70
CA SER A 288 9.37 16.63 6.98
C SER A 288 10.12 17.09 8.25
N LYS A 289 9.49 16.91 9.43
CA LYS A 289 10.08 16.79 10.79
C LYS A 289 9.10 16.03 11.72
N SER A 290 9.40 15.05 12.58
CA SER A 290 10.63 14.28 12.82
C SER A 290 10.35 12.76 12.83
N CYS A 291 9.62 12.27 11.83
CA CYS A 291 8.87 11.00 11.84
C CYS A 291 9.73 9.72 11.92
N ILE A 292 9.18 8.64 12.52
CA ILE A 292 9.89 7.36 12.68
C ILE A 292 9.09 6.18 12.08
N SER A 293 9.75 5.35 11.28
CA SER A 293 9.22 4.12 10.64
C SER A 293 8.01 4.35 9.72
N CYS A 294 8.17 5.17 8.67
CA CYS A 294 7.12 5.46 7.69
C CYS A 294 7.51 4.99 6.27
N PHE A 295 6.60 4.34 5.56
CA PHE A 295 6.91 3.72 4.28
C PHE A 295 5.91 4.19 3.21
N GLU A 296 6.34 5.14 2.38
CA GLU A 296 5.64 5.91 1.33
C GLU A 296 4.84 7.09 1.89
N ALA A 297 5.32 8.32 1.68
CA ALA A 297 4.81 9.54 2.31
C ALA A 297 5.14 10.83 1.53
N THR A 298 4.44 11.93 1.81
CA THR A 298 4.73 13.29 1.28
C THR A 298 4.18 14.34 2.24
N GLU A 299 4.87 15.47 2.42
CA GLU A 299 4.57 16.67 3.25
C GLU A 299 3.95 16.36 4.63
N CYS A 300 4.79 16.26 5.68
CA CYS A 300 4.39 15.69 6.97
C CYS A 300 5.10 16.35 8.17
N GLU A 301 4.44 16.41 9.32
CA GLU A 301 5.15 16.49 10.61
C GLU A 301 4.65 15.51 11.69
N ASP A 302 5.58 15.07 12.54
CA ASP A 302 5.46 14.20 13.73
C ASP A 302 4.49 12.99 13.60
N VAL A 303 5.01 11.91 13.01
CA VAL A 303 4.28 10.66 12.69
C VAL A 303 5.03 9.39 13.10
N HIS A 304 4.23 8.44 13.60
CA HIS A 304 4.57 7.05 13.90
C HIS A 304 3.50 6.08 13.31
N TYR A 305 3.70 4.77 13.39
CA TYR A 305 4.46 4.09 12.33
C TYR A 305 3.51 3.72 11.17
N SER A 306 3.96 3.77 9.90
CA SER A 306 3.03 4.00 8.76
C SER A 306 3.36 3.27 7.45
N PHE A 307 2.34 3.01 6.61
CA PHE A 307 2.50 2.62 5.19
C PHE A 307 1.56 3.38 4.22
N SER A 308 2.11 4.11 3.24
CA SER A 308 1.46 4.78 2.09
C SER A 308 0.50 5.96 2.43
N SER A 309 1.07 7.15 2.62
CA SER A 309 0.44 8.40 3.12
C SER A 309 0.76 9.64 2.25
N LYS A 310 -0.03 10.72 2.38
CA LYS A 310 0.17 12.15 1.98
C LYS A 310 -1.00 12.90 2.68
N PHE A 311 -0.98 13.96 3.49
CA PHE A 311 -0.03 14.90 4.11
C PHE A 311 -0.41 15.06 5.62
N ALA A 312 0.48 14.96 6.59
CA ALA A 312 0.08 14.59 7.98
C ALA A 312 0.59 15.49 9.13
N LYS A 313 -0.17 15.52 10.25
CA LYS A 313 0.22 15.80 11.65
C LYS A 313 -0.92 15.40 12.63
N ASP A 314 -0.73 15.23 13.94
CA ASP A 314 0.21 14.25 14.50
C ASP A 314 -0.46 12.86 14.47
N CYS A 315 0.30 11.75 14.37
CA CYS A 315 -0.32 10.42 14.21
C CYS A 315 0.48 9.24 14.83
N TYR A 316 -0.24 8.22 15.32
CA TYR A 316 0.18 6.80 15.25
C TYR A 316 -1.06 5.89 15.16
N ASP A 317 -1.04 4.69 14.61
CA ASP A 317 -0.33 4.22 13.41
C ASP A 317 -1.28 4.40 12.23
N LEU A 318 -0.78 4.58 10.99
CA LEU A 318 -1.65 4.90 9.85
C LEU A 318 -1.25 4.21 8.54
N VAL A 319 -2.27 3.82 7.75
CA VAL A 319 -2.11 3.27 6.39
C VAL A 319 -3.02 4.05 5.42
N GLY A 320 -2.46 5.07 4.76
CA GLY A 320 -3.15 6.30 4.31
C GLY A 320 -4.28 6.20 3.27
N HIS A 321 -4.94 7.29 2.89
CA HIS A 321 -4.47 8.66 2.62
C HIS A 321 -5.21 9.71 3.50
N GLY A 322 -4.58 10.84 3.85
CA GLY A 322 -5.24 11.91 4.63
C GLY A 322 -4.46 13.21 4.64
N ARG A 323 -5.10 14.36 4.34
CA ARG A 323 -4.42 15.66 4.21
C ARG A 323 -4.87 16.67 5.29
N ASN A 324 -3.91 17.34 5.94
CA ASN A 324 -4.06 18.45 6.88
C ASN A 324 -4.76 18.08 8.21
N SER A 325 -4.31 17.01 8.86
CA SER A 325 -4.82 16.55 10.18
C SER A 325 -4.13 17.23 11.36
N GLU A 326 -4.69 17.11 12.57
CA GLU A 326 -4.04 17.57 13.80
C GLU A 326 -4.11 16.63 15.03
N LEU A 327 -4.82 15.48 14.97
CA LEU A 327 -4.55 14.29 15.83
C LEU A 327 -5.31 13.05 15.33
N LEU A 328 -4.62 11.91 15.15
CA LEU A 328 -5.19 10.65 14.64
C LEU A 328 -4.63 9.41 15.34
N LEU A 329 -5.51 8.44 15.57
CA LEU A 329 -5.24 7.13 16.17
C LEU A 329 -6.32 6.12 15.73
N GLU A 330 -6.13 4.80 15.88
CA GLU A 330 -5.29 4.04 14.93
C GLU A 330 -6.05 3.98 13.60
N CYS A 331 -5.39 4.07 12.44
CA CYS A 331 -6.13 4.24 11.18
C CYS A 331 -5.66 3.38 9.99
N VAL A 332 -6.62 3.06 9.14
CA VAL A 332 -6.41 2.99 7.69
C VAL A 332 -7.14 4.23 7.10
N GLY A 333 -6.74 4.75 5.93
CA GLY A 333 -6.91 6.13 5.42
C GLY A 333 -8.12 6.99 5.85
N ALA A 334 -7.88 8.28 6.11
CA ALA A 334 -8.86 9.27 6.56
C ALA A 334 -8.27 10.69 6.52
N GLY A 335 -9.03 11.73 6.17
CA GLY A 335 -8.68 13.14 6.45
C GLY A 335 -9.72 14.13 5.92
N THR A 336 -10.04 15.25 6.56
CA THR A 336 -9.29 16.10 7.52
C THR A 336 -9.80 15.94 8.98
N GLY A 337 -9.07 16.39 10.01
CA GLY A 337 -9.65 16.53 11.36
C GLY A 337 -8.70 16.83 12.53
N GLN A 338 -9.25 16.76 13.76
CA GLN A 338 -8.64 17.27 15.01
C GLN A 338 -8.48 16.26 16.17
N ARG A 339 -9.20 15.12 16.16
CA ARG A 339 -8.96 13.97 17.06
C ARG A 339 -9.76 12.76 16.58
N TYR A 340 -9.20 11.56 16.60
CA TYR A 340 -9.91 10.31 16.31
C TYR A 340 -9.21 9.09 16.93
N ILE A 341 -9.94 8.02 17.30
CA ILE A 341 -9.37 6.79 17.90
C ILE A 341 -10.00 5.52 17.28
N GLY A 342 -9.41 4.93 16.24
CA GLY A 342 -9.77 3.62 15.67
C GLY A 342 -10.65 3.70 14.41
N VAL A 343 -10.08 4.04 13.24
CA VAL A 343 -10.82 4.52 12.05
C VAL A 343 -10.43 3.89 10.70
N TRP A 344 -11.41 3.61 9.83
CA TRP A 344 -11.25 3.60 8.35
C TRP A 344 -12.62 3.68 7.65
N TRP A 345 -13.00 4.63 6.79
CA TRP A 345 -12.34 5.81 6.21
C TRP A 345 -13.18 7.07 6.44
N ALA A 346 -12.67 8.08 7.16
CA ALA A 346 -13.45 9.26 7.53
C ALA A 346 -12.86 10.59 7.03
N ASP A 347 -13.70 11.43 6.44
CA ASP A 347 -13.29 12.71 5.85
C ASP A 347 -14.10 13.88 6.46
N ASN A 348 -13.37 14.87 6.99
CA ASN A 348 -13.82 16.16 7.58
C ASN A 348 -14.61 16.09 8.92
N SER A 349 -13.92 15.98 10.06
CA SER A 349 -14.55 15.88 11.41
C SER A 349 -13.65 16.25 12.62
N HIS A 350 -14.23 16.27 13.85
CA HIS A 350 -13.59 16.77 15.08
C HIS A 350 -13.99 15.97 16.36
N ASP A 351 -13.17 14.99 16.77
CA ASP A 351 -13.38 13.93 17.80
C ASP A 351 -14.31 12.75 17.43
N ILE A 352 -13.80 11.51 17.60
CA ILE A 352 -14.47 10.20 17.42
C ILE A 352 -13.68 9.15 18.24
N ALA A 353 -14.36 8.23 18.92
CA ALA A 353 -13.70 7.22 19.77
C ALA A 353 -13.57 5.81 19.18
N TYR A 354 -14.25 5.50 18.04
CA TYR A 354 -13.97 4.42 17.05
C TYR A 354 -14.99 4.50 15.88
N CYS A 355 -14.61 4.13 14.64
CA CYS A 355 -15.42 4.35 13.41
C CYS A 355 -15.00 3.47 12.22
N PHE A 356 -15.95 3.05 11.37
CA PHE A 356 -15.65 2.42 10.07
C PHE A 356 -16.38 3.10 8.88
N ALA A 357 -15.98 4.34 8.55
CA ALA A 357 -16.29 5.07 7.31
C ALA A 357 -17.46 6.09 7.28
N ALA A 358 -17.49 7.05 8.21
CA ALA A 358 -18.40 8.21 8.20
C ALA A 358 -17.79 9.46 7.53
N ARG A 359 -18.59 10.33 6.88
CA ARG A 359 -18.09 11.40 5.97
C ARG A 359 -18.64 12.82 6.17
N ALA A 360 -18.84 13.21 7.42
CA ALA A 360 -18.57 14.55 7.98
C ALA A 360 -19.27 14.64 9.35
N SER A 361 -18.52 14.95 10.42
CA SER A 361 -18.87 14.46 11.76
C SER A 361 -18.49 15.38 12.94
N GLU A 362 -19.29 15.31 14.01
CA GLU A 362 -19.01 15.91 15.32
C GLU A 362 -19.37 14.88 16.42
N ASN A 363 -18.39 14.10 16.88
CA ASN A 363 -18.49 13.04 17.90
C ASN A 363 -19.26 11.76 17.48
N CYS A 364 -18.52 10.66 17.30
CA CYS A 364 -19.08 9.34 16.97
C CYS A 364 -18.43 8.19 17.77
N VAL A 365 -19.25 7.18 18.06
CA VAL A 365 -19.01 6.05 18.96
C VAL A 365 -19.62 4.79 18.28
N GLY A 366 -19.13 4.47 17.08
CA GLY A 366 -19.47 3.25 16.32
C GLY A 366 -20.47 3.46 15.18
N CYS A 367 -19.96 3.45 13.95
CA CYS A 367 -20.73 3.70 12.73
C CYS A 367 -19.99 3.16 11.50
N ASP A 368 -20.74 2.68 10.49
CA ASP A 368 -20.18 2.26 9.21
C ASP A 368 -20.95 2.71 7.95
N SER A 369 -21.53 3.93 7.98
CA SER A 369 -21.47 4.92 6.86
C SER A 369 -22.35 6.18 7.00
N VAL A 370 -22.42 6.82 8.18
CA VAL A 370 -23.22 8.05 8.36
C VAL A 370 -22.68 9.25 7.57
N ARG A 371 -23.60 9.95 6.91
CA ARG A 371 -23.41 11.27 6.29
C ARG A 371 -24.17 12.31 7.12
N ASN A 372 -23.48 12.84 8.15
CA ASN A 372 -23.89 13.94 9.02
C ASN A 372 -25.04 13.62 10.01
N GLY A 373 -24.67 13.44 11.28
CA GLY A 373 -25.56 13.41 12.43
C GLY A 373 -24.76 13.70 13.70
N LYS A 374 -25.36 14.40 14.68
CA LYS A 374 -24.76 14.64 16.00
C LYS A 374 -25.19 13.53 16.96
N TYR A 375 -24.38 13.23 17.98
CA TYR A 375 -24.73 12.30 19.07
C TYR A 375 -25.20 10.91 18.60
N CYS A 376 -24.38 10.25 17.76
CA CYS A 376 -24.72 8.98 17.12
C CYS A 376 -23.94 7.77 17.66
N ILE A 377 -24.66 6.68 17.97
CA ILE A 377 -24.13 5.38 18.41
C ILE A 377 -24.88 4.27 17.66
N LEU A 378 -24.15 3.33 17.05
CA LEU A 378 -24.71 2.21 16.26
C LEU A 378 -25.76 2.65 15.20
N ASN A 379 -25.41 3.68 14.43
CA ASN A 379 -26.28 4.40 13.48
C ASN A 379 -27.57 5.02 14.06
N LYS A 380 -27.89 4.87 15.36
CA LYS A 380 -29.00 5.57 16.02
C LYS A 380 -28.56 6.97 16.51
N ARG A 381 -29.48 7.94 16.44
CA ARG A 381 -29.33 9.30 17.03
C ARG A 381 -29.91 9.31 18.45
N TYR A 382 -29.26 10.06 19.35
CA TYR A 382 -29.65 10.21 20.75
C TYR A 382 -29.67 11.69 21.14
N GLU A 383 -30.35 12.03 22.23
CA GLU A 383 -30.19 13.33 22.87
C GLU A 383 -28.82 13.43 23.55
N LYS A 384 -28.32 14.65 23.71
CA LYS A 384 -26.93 14.91 24.12
C LYS A 384 -26.55 14.21 25.43
N GLU A 385 -27.36 14.38 26.46
CA GLU A 385 -27.06 13.91 27.82
C GLU A 385 -27.09 12.37 27.90
N GLU A 386 -27.95 11.73 27.10
CA GLU A 386 -28.00 10.26 26.95
C GLU A 386 -26.76 9.75 26.20
N TYR A 387 -26.39 10.41 25.09
CA TYR A 387 -25.18 10.10 24.34
C TYR A 387 -23.91 10.22 25.20
N GLU A 388 -23.76 11.30 25.99
CA GLU A 388 -22.61 11.51 26.85
C GLU A 388 -22.51 10.42 27.94
N LYS A 389 -23.65 10.01 28.53
CA LYS A 389 -23.72 8.89 29.47
C LYS A 389 -23.31 7.55 28.84
N ILE A 390 -23.84 7.22 27.66
CA ILE A 390 -23.51 5.96 26.97
C ILE A 390 -22.03 5.96 26.52
N ARG A 391 -21.54 7.07 25.95
CA ARG A 391 -20.12 7.23 25.57
C ARG A 391 -19.19 7.01 26.75
N ALA A 392 -19.49 7.57 27.93
CA ALA A 392 -18.69 7.37 29.13
C ALA A 392 -18.63 5.88 29.52
N HIS A 393 -19.77 5.21 29.59
CA HIS A 393 -19.85 3.79 29.94
C HIS A 393 -19.05 2.89 28.98
N ILE A 394 -19.15 3.11 27.67
CA ILE A 394 -18.38 2.32 26.68
C ILE A 394 -16.87 2.61 26.77
N VAL A 395 -16.48 3.87 26.98
CA VAL A 395 -15.05 4.23 27.16
C VAL A 395 -14.48 3.51 28.38
N ASP A 396 -15.23 3.40 29.48
CA ASP A 396 -14.78 2.70 30.68
C ASP A 396 -14.83 1.17 30.52
N GLU A 397 -15.79 0.62 29.78
CA GLU A 397 -15.79 -0.80 29.36
C GLU A 397 -14.50 -1.12 28.59
N LEU A 398 -14.17 -0.34 27.57
CA LEU A 398 -12.99 -0.54 26.73
C LEU A 398 -11.68 -0.29 27.47
N LYS A 399 -11.62 0.67 28.41
CA LYS A 399 -10.45 0.87 29.28
C LYS A 399 -10.21 -0.31 30.21
N SER A 400 -11.26 -0.79 30.89
CA SER A 400 -11.15 -1.94 31.83
C SER A 400 -10.64 -3.23 31.15
N LYS A 401 -10.88 -3.36 29.84
CA LYS A 401 -10.45 -4.49 29.00
C LYS A 401 -9.12 -4.26 28.26
N ASN A 402 -8.45 -3.12 28.45
CA ASN A 402 -7.25 -2.69 27.70
C ASN A 402 -7.45 -2.63 26.16
N LEU A 403 -8.69 -2.32 25.73
CA LEU A 403 -9.07 -2.20 24.31
C LEU A 403 -9.17 -0.74 23.85
N TYR A 404 -9.41 0.21 24.75
CA TYR A 404 -9.47 1.64 24.41
C TYR A 404 -8.10 2.13 23.91
N GLY A 405 -8.08 2.79 22.75
CA GLY A 405 -6.83 3.22 22.09
C GLY A 405 -6.21 2.22 21.12
N LEU A 406 -6.81 1.02 20.95
CA LEU A 406 -6.44 0.06 19.91
C LEU A 406 -7.41 0.12 18.71
N PHE A 407 -6.93 -0.30 17.54
CA PHE A 407 -7.78 -0.54 16.37
C PHE A 407 -8.81 -1.67 16.62
N PHE A 408 -9.79 -1.84 15.73
CA PHE A 408 -10.80 -2.90 15.86
C PHE A 408 -10.19 -4.30 16.07
N PRO A 409 -10.84 -5.18 16.84
CA PRO A 409 -10.41 -6.57 17.01
C PRO A 409 -10.35 -7.33 15.67
N PRO A 410 -9.35 -8.23 15.45
CA PRO A 410 -9.21 -9.00 14.19
C PRO A 410 -10.44 -9.80 13.78
N GLU A 411 -11.24 -10.28 14.74
CA GLU A 411 -12.46 -11.02 14.52
C GLU A 411 -13.56 -10.21 13.80
N LEU A 412 -13.53 -8.88 13.90
CA LEU A 412 -14.44 -7.97 13.18
C LEU A 412 -13.97 -7.68 11.74
N ALA A 413 -12.72 -8.01 11.39
CA ALA A 413 -12.15 -7.67 10.08
C ALA A 413 -12.95 -8.26 8.93
N PHE A 414 -13.02 -7.55 7.81
CA PHE A 414 -13.80 -7.98 6.65
C PHE A 414 -13.15 -9.15 5.90
N PHE A 415 -11.83 -9.24 5.96
CA PHE A 415 -10.99 -10.14 5.18
C PHE A 415 -10.17 -11.05 6.08
N ALA A 416 -9.71 -12.18 5.53
CA ALA A 416 -8.71 -13.04 6.12
C ALA A 416 -7.29 -12.49 5.91
N TYR A 417 -6.36 -12.92 6.74
CA TYR A 417 -4.98 -12.43 6.76
C TYR A 417 -4.30 -12.48 5.37
N ASN A 418 -4.48 -13.61 4.68
CA ASN A 418 -3.90 -13.93 3.40
C ASN A 418 -4.59 -13.29 2.17
N GLU A 419 -5.72 -12.62 2.35
CA GLU A 419 -6.33 -11.80 1.29
C GLU A 419 -5.68 -10.41 1.17
N THR A 420 -4.95 -9.96 2.18
CA THR A 420 -4.64 -8.53 2.40
C THR A 420 -3.16 -8.17 2.32
N LEU A 421 -2.88 -6.86 2.42
CA LEU A 421 -1.52 -6.34 2.59
C LEU A 421 -0.78 -6.89 3.84
N ALA A 422 -1.49 -7.52 4.79
CA ALA A 422 -0.86 -8.13 5.96
C ALA A 422 0.07 -9.28 5.55
N GLN A 423 -0.41 -10.22 4.75
CA GLN A 423 0.42 -11.33 4.23
C GLN A 423 1.49 -10.86 3.23
N GLU A 424 1.27 -9.76 2.51
CA GLU A 424 2.26 -9.17 1.61
C GLU A 424 3.49 -8.61 2.36
N ASN A 425 3.30 -8.03 3.55
CA ASN A 425 4.34 -7.27 4.26
C ASN A 425 4.80 -7.91 5.58
N TYR A 426 3.98 -8.78 6.16
CA TYR A 426 4.23 -9.55 7.38
C TYR A 426 3.77 -11.00 7.16
N PRO A 427 4.37 -11.76 6.23
CA PRO A 427 3.91 -13.10 5.85
C PRO A 427 3.92 -14.06 7.05
N LEU A 428 2.77 -14.72 7.28
CA LEU A 428 2.58 -15.78 8.27
C LEU A 428 2.23 -17.10 7.58
N THR A 429 2.43 -18.23 8.26
CA THR A 429 1.73 -19.47 7.92
C THR A 429 0.28 -19.41 8.42
N LYS A 430 -0.57 -20.31 7.94
CA LYS A 430 -1.96 -20.46 8.40
C LYS A 430 -2.04 -20.68 9.92
N GLU A 431 -1.16 -21.53 10.44
CA GLU A 431 -1.09 -21.90 11.86
C GLU A 431 -0.70 -20.70 12.72
N GLN A 432 0.25 -19.89 12.25
CA GLN A 432 0.66 -18.64 12.91
C GLN A 432 -0.46 -17.58 12.88
N ALA A 433 -1.11 -17.40 11.73
CA ALA A 433 -2.22 -16.44 11.59
C ALA A 433 -3.39 -16.79 12.53
N LEU A 434 -3.78 -18.07 12.57
CA LEU A 434 -4.82 -18.57 13.48
C LEU A 434 -4.40 -18.44 14.95
N ALA A 435 -3.14 -18.72 15.30
CA ALA A 435 -2.62 -18.58 16.65
C ALA A 435 -2.56 -17.11 17.14
N GLU A 436 -2.40 -16.14 16.24
CA GLU A 436 -2.53 -14.70 16.52
C GLU A 436 -3.99 -14.18 16.43
N GLY A 437 -4.97 -15.05 16.22
CA GLY A 437 -6.40 -14.70 16.19
C GLY A 437 -6.92 -14.13 14.86
N PHE A 438 -6.15 -14.21 13.78
CA PHE A 438 -6.61 -13.81 12.44
C PHE A 438 -7.35 -14.95 11.73
N ARG A 439 -8.33 -14.60 10.89
CA ARG A 439 -8.93 -15.58 9.95
C ARG A 439 -7.95 -15.93 8.82
N TRP A 440 -8.11 -17.11 8.24
CA TRP A 440 -7.41 -17.55 7.03
C TRP A 440 -8.44 -17.98 5.98
N GLU A 441 -8.21 -17.63 4.72
CA GLU A 441 -9.07 -17.97 3.59
C GLU A 441 -8.45 -19.12 2.77
N GLU A 442 -9.23 -20.13 2.42
CA GLU A 442 -8.77 -21.23 1.55
C GLU A 442 -9.11 -20.94 0.09
N ASP A 443 -10.28 -20.35 -0.18
CA ASP A 443 -10.89 -20.21 -1.51
C ASP A 443 -10.48 -18.90 -2.22
N ILE A 444 -9.21 -18.47 -2.05
CA ILE A 444 -8.67 -17.29 -2.74
C ILE A 444 -8.71 -17.50 -4.26
N PRO A 445 -9.36 -16.62 -5.06
CA PRO A 445 -9.59 -16.85 -6.48
C PRO A 445 -8.30 -17.07 -7.28
N GLN A 446 -8.13 -18.29 -7.80
CA GLN A 446 -7.03 -18.68 -8.67
C GLN A 446 -7.48 -19.75 -9.68
N THR A 447 -6.91 -19.72 -10.88
CA THR A 447 -7.07 -20.75 -11.91
C THR A 447 -5.70 -21.41 -12.14
N ARG A 448 -5.66 -22.74 -12.32
CA ARG A 448 -4.47 -23.54 -12.66
C ARG A 448 -4.87 -24.68 -13.60
N GLY A 449 -3.97 -25.18 -14.43
CA GLY A 449 -4.24 -26.33 -15.32
C GLY A 449 -5.30 -26.04 -16.37
N LYS A 450 -5.36 -24.79 -16.85
CA LYS A 450 -6.24 -24.30 -17.92
C LYS A 450 -5.48 -23.52 -18.99
N GLU A 451 -4.16 -23.57 -18.96
CA GLU A 451 -3.29 -23.04 -20.00
C GLU A 451 -3.53 -23.73 -21.34
N THR A 452 -3.53 -22.93 -22.41
CA THR A 452 -3.62 -23.37 -23.80
C THR A 452 -2.25 -23.27 -24.50
N LEU A 453 -1.39 -22.35 -24.04
CA LEU A 453 -0.02 -22.17 -24.51
C LEU A 453 0.97 -22.24 -23.34
N LYS A 454 1.98 -23.09 -23.46
CA LYS A 454 3.00 -23.31 -22.41
C LYS A 454 4.11 -22.25 -22.43
N PRO A 455 4.80 -21.98 -21.31
CA PRO A 455 5.85 -20.97 -21.25
C PRO A 455 7.01 -21.16 -22.25
N GLU A 456 7.29 -22.40 -22.65
CA GLU A 456 8.35 -22.75 -23.62
C GLU A 456 7.93 -22.49 -25.08
N GLN A 457 6.63 -22.29 -25.32
CA GLN A 457 6.07 -21.95 -26.64
C GLN A 457 5.95 -20.44 -26.85
N ILE A 458 6.22 -19.62 -25.83
CA ILE A 458 6.25 -18.16 -25.93
C ILE A 458 7.49 -17.75 -26.74
N PRO A 459 7.35 -17.05 -27.88
CA PRO A 459 8.49 -16.51 -28.62
C PRO A 459 9.38 -15.66 -27.71
N ASP A 460 10.70 -15.87 -27.79
CA ASP A 460 11.62 -15.17 -26.88
C ASP A 460 11.60 -13.65 -27.07
N HIS A 461 11.45 -13.21 -28.32
CA HIS A 461 11.57 -11.81 -28.68
C HIS A 461 10.21 -11.19 -29.08
N ILE A 462 9.89 -10.03 -28.48
CA ILE A 462 8.55 -9.40 -28.53
C ILE A 462 7.98 -9.13 -29.94
N LYS A 463 8.83 -8.89 -30.95
CA LYS A 463 8.38 -8.67 -32.34
C LYS A 463 7.74 -9.91 -32.95
N ASP A 464 8.07 -11.09 -32.43
CA ASP A 464 7.69 -12.39 -32.97
C ASP A 464 6.45 -12.97 -32.24
N VAL A 465 5.91 -12.22 -31.27
CA VAL A 465 4.68 -12.56 -30.53
C VAL A 465 3.45 -12.07 -31.32
N PRO A 466 2.58 -12.98 -31.83
CA PRO A 466 1.40 -12.62 -32.61
C PRO A 466 0.26 -12.08 -31.73
N ASP A 467 -0.72 -11.36 -32.31
CA ASP A 467 -1.90 -10.86 -31.56
C ASP A 467 -2.78 -11.98 -30.99
N THR A 468 -2.73 -13.20 -31.54
CA THR A 468 -3.44 -14.37 -30.99
C THR A 468 -3.01 -14.74 -29.58
N ILE A 469 -1.87 -14.26 -29.09
CA ILE A 469 -1.46 -14.41 -27.67
C ILE A 469 -2.47 -13.82 -26.68
N LEU A 470 -3.35 -12.92 -27.14
CA LEU A 470 -4.42 -12.35 -26.33
C LEU A 470 -5.55 -13.36 -26.06
N ASP A 471 -5.77 -14.30 -26.98
CA ASP A 471 -6.76 -15.38 -26.86
C ASP A 471 -6.26 -16.53 -25.98
N GLU A 472 -4.95 -16.75 -25.97
CA GLU A 472 -4.29 -17.79 -25.18
C GLU A 472 -4.39 -17.59 -23.67
N ILE A 473 -4.46 -18.70 -22.94
CA ILE A 473 -4.30 -18.77 -21.49
C ILE A 473 -2.87 -19.24 -21.19
N LEU A 474 -2.11 -18.40 -20.49
CA LEU A 474 -0.72 -18.65 -20.10
C LEU A 474 -0.65 -19.26 -18.69
N ALA A 475 0.46 -19.91 -18.35
CA ALA A 475 0.77 -20.41 -17.01
C ALA A 475 1.96 -19.67 -16.39
N CYS A 476 1.86 -19.24 -15.12
CA CYS A 476 2.94 -18.57 -14.40
C CYS A 476 4.06 -19.55 -14.02
N VAL A 477 5.30 -19.30 -14.45
CA VAL A 477 6.45 -20.17 -14.14
C VAL A 477 6.82 -20.26 -12.65
N GLU A 478 6.39 -19.31 -11.81
CA GLU A 478 6.69 -19.31 -10.36
C GLU A 478 5.62 -20.04 -9.53
N CYS A 479 4.35 -20.06 -9.96
CA CYS A 479 3.24 -20.53 -9.11
C CYS A 479 2.15 -21.34 -9.82
N GLY A 480 2.26 -21.58 -11.14
CA GLY A 480 1.27 -22.31 -11.93
C GLY A 480 -0.10 -21.60 -12.10
N ARG A 481 -0.27 -20.40 -11.55
CA ARG A 481 -1.50 -19.60 -11.73
C ARG A 481 -1.63 -19.18 -13.20
N ASN A 482 -2.80 -19.42 -13.77
CA ASN A 482 -3.13 -18.97 -15.12
C ASN A 482 -3.39 -17.47 -15.20
N TYR A 483 -3.06 -16.88 -16.34
CA TYR A 483 -3.32 -15.47 -16.69
C TYR A 483 -3.48 -15.31 -18.20
N ARG A 484 -3.98 -14.15 -18.64
CA ARG A 484 -4.05 -13.72 -20.04
C ARG A 484 -3.41 -12.34 -20.14
N LEU A 485 -3.05 -11.93 -21.36
CA LEU A 485 -2.61 -10.56 -21.65
C LEU A 485 -3.79 -9.70 -22.11
N ILE A 486 -3.76 -8.41 -21.79
CA ILE A 486 -4.68 -7.41 -22.36
C ILE A 486 -4.05 -6.69 -23.57
N LYS A 487 -4.87 -6.17 -24.50
CA LYS A 487 -4.37 -5.47 -25.69
C LYS A 487 -3.45 -4.27 -25.35
N PRO A 488 -3.76 -3.41 -24.35
CA PRO A 488 -2.87 -2.30 -23.97
C PRO A 488 -1.49 -2.72 -23.47
N GLU A 489 -1.37 -3.84 -22.72
CA GLU A 489 -0.05 -4.29 -22.26
C GLU A 489 0.77 -4.88 -23.42
N LEU A 490 0.15 -5.64 -24.34
CA LEU A 490 0.85 -6.18 -25.51
C LEU A 490 1.39 -5.07 -26.43
N ASP A 491 0.60 -4.03 -26.66
CA ASP A 491 1.03 -2.90 -27.48
C ASP A 491 2.07 -2.03 -26.75
N MET A 492 2.00 -1.89 -25.43
CA MET A 492 3.06 -1.30 -24.61
C MET A 492 4.36 -2.11 -24.69
N TYR A 493 4.31 -3.43 -24.50
CA TYR A 493 5.47 -4.32 -24.60
C TYR A 493 6.17 -4.17 -25.96
N ARG A 494 5.41 -4.21 -27.05
CA ARG A 494 5.95 -4.02 -28.42
C ARG A 494 6.57 -2.65 -28.63
N ARG A 495 5.86 -1.57 -28.25
CA ARG A 495 6.31 -0.18 -28.39
C ARG A 495 7.59 0.10 -27.58
N ALA A 496 7.71 -0.48 -26.40
CA ALA A 496 8.85 -0.33 -25.51
C ALA A 496 9.98 -1.34 -25.77
N LEU A 497 9.83 -2.30 -26.69
CA LEU A 497 10.74 -3.43 -26.88
C LEU A 497 10.98 -4.25 -25.59
N ILE A 498 9.91 -4.57 -24.87
CA ILE A 498 9.91 -5.37 -23.64
C ILE A 498 9.32 -6.76 -23.96
N PRO A 499 9.97 -7.88 -23.57
CA PRO A 499 9.41 -9.22 -23.73
C PRO A 499 8.15 -9.42 -22.87
N ILE A 500 7.18 -10.21 -23.37
CA ILE A 500 5.98 -10.52 -22.57
C ILE A 500 6.36 -11.29 -21.28
N PRO A 501 5.65 -11.06 -20.17
CA PRO A 501 5.97 -11.70 -18.90
C PRO A 501 5.66 -13.21 -18.93
N ARG A 502 6.58 -14.03 -18.40
CA ARG A 502 6.37 -15.46 -18.10
C ARG A 502 5.87 -15.70 -16.64
N LYS A 503 5.75 -14.62 -15.85
CA LYS A 503 5.14 -14.60 -14.51
C LYS A 503 3.80 -13.87 -14.54
N CYS A 504 2.79 -14.38 -13.83
CA CYS A 504 1.52 -13.64 -13.65
C CYS A 504 1.73 -12.36 -12.82
N PHE A 505 0.81 -11.40 -12.93
CA PHE A 505 0.88 -10.10 -12.24
C PHE A 505 1.07 -10.19 -10.72
N ASN A 506 0.60 -11.26 -10.06
CA ASN A 506 0.81 -11.46 -8.63
C ASN A 506 2.28 -11.73 -8.28
N CYS A 507 2.97 -12.59 -9.03
CA CYS A 507 4.38 -12.87 -8.80
C CYS A 507 5.25 -11.65 -9.16
N ARG A 508 4.94 -10.94 -10.25
CA ARG A 508 5.62 -9.68 -10.61
C ARG A 508 5.44 -8.60 -9.54
N HIS A 509 4.23 -8.45 -9.00
CA HIS A 509 3.97 -7.57 -7.86
C HIS A 509 4.80 -7.97 -6.63
N MET A 510 4.90 -9.26 -6.30
CA MET A 510 5.76 -9.71 -5.20
C MET A 510 7.26 -9.46 -5.48
N ASP A 511 7.72 -9.55 -6.74
CA ASP A 511 9.09 -9.13 -7.10
C ASP A 511 9.33 -7.64 -6.84
N ARG A 512 8.33 -6.78 -7.08
CA ARG A 512 8.39 -5.35 -6.74
C ARG A 512 8.35 -5.10 -5.23
N VAL A 513 7.54 -5.83 -4.47
CA VAL A 513 7.52 -5.78 -2.99
C VAL A 513 8.87 -6.22 -2.41
N ARG A 514 9.45 -7.31 -2.93
CA ARG A 514 10.81 -7.79 -2.59
C ARG A 514 11.86 -6.68 -2.86
N ARG A 515 11.80 -6.04 -4.03
CA ARG A 515 12.69 -4.93 -4.44
C ARG A 515 12.54 -3.66 -3.61
N ARG A 516 11.31 -3.27 -3.26
CA ARG A 516 10.99 -2.15 -2.34
C ARG A 516 11.56 -2.38 -0.93
N GLY A 517 11.75 -3.65 -0.54
CA GLY A 517 12.30 -4.03 0.75
C GLY A 517 11.25 -4.14 1.87
N ALA A 518 11.70 -4.58 3.04
CA ALA A 518 10.86 -4.83 4.20
C ALA A 518 10.31 -3.54 4.83
N LEU A 519 9.17 -3.63 5.53
CA LEU A 519 8.61 -2.55 6.33
C LEU A 519 9.26 -2.48 7.72
N LYS A 520 10.60 -2.50 7.75
CA LYS A 520 11.36 -2.57 8.99
C LYS A 520 12.66 -1.78 8.89
N LEU A 521 12.99 -1.10 9.98
CA LEU A 521 14.29 -0.48 10.18
C LEU A 521 15.19 -1.41 10.99
N HIS A 522 16.47 -1.40 10.67
CA HIS A 522 17.50 -2.20 11.29
C HIS A 522 18.69 -1.32 11.67
N PRO A 523 19.27 -1.48 12.88
CA PRO A 523 20.52 -0.82 13.23
C PRO A 523 21.66 -1.43 12.41
N ARG A 524 22.46 -0.58 11.76
CA ARG A 524 23.77 -0.93 11.16
C ARG A 524 24.76 0.18 11.45
N ALA A 525 26.06 -0.13 11.32
CA ALA A 525 27.10 0.89 11.22
C ALA A 525 27.34 1.27 9.76
N CYS A 526 27.60 2.55 9.48
CA CYS A 526 27.98 3.04 8.16
C CYS A 526 29.29 2.39 7.69
N ALA A 527 29.28 1.73 6.53
CA ALA A 527 30.42 0.98 6.03
C ALA A 527 31.66 1.85 5.68
N LYS A 528 31.52 3.18 5.61
CA LYS A 528 32.63 4.12 5.34
C LYS A 528 33.19 4.83 6.58
N CYS A 529 32.40 5.03 7.62
CA CYS A 529 32.80 5.85 8.79
C CYS A 529 32.43 5.26 10.17
N GLY A 530 31.84 4.07 10.23
CA GLY A 530 31.47 3.41 11.48
C GLY A 530 30.28 3.99 12.25
N LYS A 531 29.81 5.20 11.90
CA LYS A 531 28.66 5.86 12.53
C LYS A 531 27.42 4.94 12.55
N GLU A 532 26.79 4.79 13.70
CA GLU A 532 25.50 4.11 13.84
C GLU A 532 24.38 4.81 13.04
N MET A 533 23.52 4.01 12.43
CA MET A 533 22.41 4.44 11.58
C MET A 533 21.26 3.42 11.61
N GLN A 534 20.04 3.88 11.28
CA GLN A 534 18.88 3.03 11.04
C GLN A 534 18.62 2.96 9.54
N THR A 535 18.47 1.76 9.01
CA THR A 535 18.32 1.52 7.56
C THR A 535 17.35 0.39 7.26
N THR A 536 16.78 0.37 6.05
CA THR A 536 15.85 -0.67 5.58
C THR A 536 16.56 -1.91 5.00
N TYR A 537 17.89 -1.87 4.92
CA TYR A 537 18.72 -3.04 4.66
C TYR A 537 19.02 -3.78 5.98
N PRO A 538 18.59 -5.05 6.15
CA PRO A 538 18.86 -5.81 7.37
C PRO A 538 20.37 -6.08 7.56
N PRO A 539 20.83 -6.51 8.77
CA PRO A 539 22.26 -6.62 9.08
C PRO A 539 23.02 -7.66 8.23
N ASP A 540 22.31 -8.68 7.75
CA ASP A 540 22.76 -9.74 6.83
C ASP A 540 22.70 -9.33 5.34
N SER A 541 22.20 -8.13 5.04
CA SER A 541 22.11 -7.63 3.66
C SER A 541 23.49 -7.49 3.02
N PRO A 542 23.71 -8.07 1.82
CA PRO A 542 25.00 -8.04 1.12
C PRO A 542 25.37 -6.66 0.58
N TYR A 543 24.45 -5.68 0.63
CA TYR A 543 24.74 -4.31 0.24
C TYR A 543 25.68 -3.61 1.23
N ILE A 544 26.69 -2.96 0.68
CA ILE A 544 27.44 -1.87 1.34
C ILE A 544 26.44 -0.74 1.58
N VAL A 545 26.31 -0.24 2.81
CA VAL A 545 25.39 0.87 3.14
C VAL A 545 26.18 2.02 3.78
N TYR A 546 26.01 3.22 3.22
CA TYR A 546 26.60 4.45 3.71
C TYR A 546 25.53 5.35 4.32
N CYS A 547 25.87 6.01 5.43
CA CYS A 547 25.06 7.11 5.95
C CYS A 547 25.03 8.30 4.99
N GLU A 548 24.04 9.18 5.13
CA GLU A 548 23.72 10.23 4.15
C GLU A 548 24.94 11.04 3.69
N GLN A 549 25.73 11.54 4.63
CA GLN A 549 26.93 12.33 4.37
C GLN A 549 27.99 11.53 3.59
N CYS A 550 28.21 10.26 3.93
CA CYS A 550 29.16 9.41 3.23
C CYS A 550 28.66 9.05 1.83
N TYR A 551 27.36 8.82 1.65
CA TYR A 551 26.74 8.56 0.35
C TYR A 551 26.82 9.78 -0.57
N GLN A 552 26.44 10.97 -0.08
CA GLN A 552 26.54 12.23 -0.83
C GLN A 552 27.99 12.59 -1.23
N THR A 553 28.99 12.15 -0.45
CA THR A 553 30.42 12.39 -0.73
C THR A 553 30.98 11.42 -1.77
N GLU A 554 30.47 10.18 -1.84
CA GLU A 554 30.91 9.16 -2.80
C GLU A 554 30.19 9.29 -4.15
N VAL A 555 28.90 9.62 -4.10
CA VAL A 555 28.00 9.66 -5.26
C VAL A 555 27.86 11.10 -5.71
N VAL A 556 28.50 11.43 -6.83
CA VAL A 556 28.55 12.75 -7.47
C VAL A 556 27.57 12.82 -8.62
#